data_AF-A0A3D1PHD6-F1
#
_entry.id   AF-A0A3D1PHD6-F1
#
_cell.length_a   1.000
_cell.length_b   1.000
_cell.length_c   1.000
_cell.angle_alpha   90.00
_cell.angle_beta   90.00
_cell.angle_gamma   90.00
#
_symmetry.space_group_name_H-M   'P 1'
#
loop_
_entity.id
_entity.type
_entity.pdbx_description
1 polymer ?
#
loop_
_entity_poly.entity_id
_entity_poly.type
_entity_poly.pdbx_seq_one_letter_code
_entity_poly.pdbx_strand_id
1 'polypeptide(L)' 'IGPNGAGKSTMVKAILGLVPAASGVVKFRDRLLQKQLQAVAYVPQRCQIDWDYPVTVWNVV' A
#
# COMPACT_ATOMS: atom_id res chain seq x y z
N ILE A 1 15.61 9.32 -5.19
CA ILE A 1 14.19 9.72 -5.45
C ILE A 1 14.02 9.84 -6.96
N GLY A 2 13.20 8.98 -7.59
CA GLY A 2 12.96 9.01 -9.04
C GLY A 2 11.87 10.01 -9.45
N PRO A 3 11.76 10.39 -10.74
CA PRO A 3 10.79 11.37 -11.23
C PRO A 3 9.33 10.91 -11.06
N ASN A 4 8.39 11.84 -11.17
CA ASN A 4 6.97 11.51 -11.23
C ASN A 4 6.70 10.62 -12.46
N GLY A 5 5.88 9.58 -12.28
CA GLY A 5 5.62 8.59 -13.35
C GLY A 5 6.62 7.42 -13.40
N ALA A 6 7.74 7.44 -12.66
CA ALA A 6 8.70 6.34 -12.63
C ALA A 6 8.20 5.01 -12.01
N GLY A 7 6.91 4.91 -11.67
CA GLY A 7 6.32 3.68 -11.14
C GLY A 7 6.54 3.42 -9.65
N LYS A 8 7.06 4.37 -8.86
CA LYS A 8 7.31 4.19 -7.41
C LYS A 8 6.06 3.69 -6.66
N SER A 9 4.94 4.37 -6.85
CA SER A 9 3.67 3.99 -6.20
C SER A 9 3.16 2.65 -6.74
N THR A 10 3.35 2.38 -8.03
CA THR A 10 3.00 1.08 -8.65
C THR A 10 3.84 -0.05 -8.06
N MET A 11 5.14 0.18 -7.85
CA MET A 11 6.07 -0.79 -7.25
C MET A 11 5.66 -1.14 -5.82
N VAL A 12 5.38 -0.13 -4.98
CA VAL A 12 4.93 -0.37 -3.60
C VAL A 12 3.59 -1.11 -3.57
N LYS A 13 2.64 -0.73 -4.44
CA LYS A 13 1.36 -1.44 -4.57
C LYS A 13 1.55 -2.89 -5.03
N ALA A 14 2.47 -3.13 -5.97
CA ALA A 14 2.78 -4.48 -6.46
C ALA A 14 3.41 -5.34 -5.37
N ILE A 15 4.32 -4.76 -4.59
CA ILE A 15 4.93 -5.40 -3.41
C ILE A 15 3.85 -5.88 -2.45
N LEU A 16 2.85 -5.04 -2.19
CA LEU A 16 1.74 -5.34 -1.28
C LEU A 16 0.64 -6.24 -1.90
N GLY A 17 0.76 -6.61 -3.18
CA GLY A 17 -0.26 -7.39 -3.88
C GLY A 17 -1.53 -6.59 -4.24
N LEU A 18 -1.50 -5.26 -4.14
CA LEU A 18 -2.61 -4.37 -4.51
C LEU A 18 -2.74 -4.17 -6.02
N VAL A 19 -1.67 -4.46 -6.77
CA VAL A 19 -1.68 -4.57 -8.24
C VAL A 19 -0.86 -5.81 -8.65
N PRO A 20 -1.12 -6.41 -9.82
CA PRO A 20 -0.35 -7.56 -10.28
C PRO A 20 1.15 -7.23 -10.40
N ALA A 21 2.00 -8.10 -9.86
CA ALA A 21 3.44 -8.06 -10.12
C ALA A 21 3.72 -8.72 -11.47
N ALA A 22 4.63 -8.14 -12.26
CA ALA A 22 5.02 -8.71 -13.55
C ALA A 22 5.74 -10.06 -13.40
N SER A 23 6.58 -10.18 -12.37
CA SER A 23 7.28 -11.41 -12.00
C SER A 23 7.93 -11.26 -10.62
N GLY A 24 8.45 -12.36 -10.09
CA GLY A 24 9.23 -12.36 -8.85
C GLY A 24 8.44 -12.73 -7.59
N VAL A 25 9.14 -12.76 -6.46
CA VAL A 25 8.59 -13.13 -5.16
C VAL A 25 9.00 -12.10 -4.14
N VAL A 26 8.03 -11.64 -3.34
CA VAL A 26 8.29 -10.71 -2.24
C VAL A 26 8.29 -11.47 -0.93
N LYS A 27 9.39 -11.36 -0.18
CA LYS A 27 9.55 -11.97 1.13
C LYS A 27 9.71 -10.91 2.21
N PHE A 28 9.15 -11.18 3.38
CA PHE A 28 9.38 -10.44 4.60
C PHE A 28 9.77 -11.44 5.69
N ARG A 29 10.91 -11.23 6.36
CA ARG A 29 11.44 -12.17 7.38
C ARG A 29 11.44 -13.63 6.88
N ASP A 30 12.01 -13.84 5.68
CA ASP A 30 12.14 -15.11 4.95
C ASP A 30 10.85 -15.84 4.58
N ARG A 31 9.68 -15.28 4.92
CA ARG A 31 8.36 -15.81 4.56
C ARG A 31 7.76 -14.98 3.44
N LEU A 32 6.84 -15.56 2.66
CA LEU A 32 6.11 -14.83 1.63
C LEU A 32 5.35 -13.65 2.24
N LEU A 33 5.51 -12.45 1.68
CA LEU A 33 4.84 -11.25 2.21
C LEU A 33 3.31 -11.39 2.18
N GLN A 34 2.77 -11.99 1.11
CA GLN A 34 1.34 -12.26 0.99
C GLN A 34 0.75 -13.10 2.14
N LYS A 35 1.57 -13.93 2.81
CA LYS A 35 1.15 -14.75 3.96
C LYS A 35 1.20 -14.01 5.30
N GLN A 36 1.64 -12.74 5.32
CA GLN A 36 1.88 -11.98 6.55
C GLN A 36 1.60 -10.48 6.38
N LEU A 37 0.66 -10.12 5.50
CA LEU A 37 0.27 -8.72 5.26
C LEU A 37 -0.17 -8.00 6.55
N GLN A 38 -0.68 -8.74 7.54
CA GLN A 38 -1.01 -8.22 8.88
C GLN A 38 0.17 -7.58 9.61
N ALA A 39 1.41 -7.92 9.26
CA ALA A 39 2.62 -7.36 9.87
C ALA A 39 3.14 -6.09 9.15
N VAL A 40 2.44 -5.63 8.09
CA VAL A 40 2.87 -4.50 7.27
C VAL A 40 1.70 -3.53 7.07
N ALA A 41 1.93 -2.26 7.38
CA ALA A 41 0.99 -1.19 7.09
C ALA A 41 1.47 -0.37 5.88
N TYR A 42 0.54 -0.02 4.99
CA TYR A 42 0.78 0.88 3.87
C TYR A 42 0.14 2.23 4.12
N VAL A 43 0.96 3.29 4.12
CA VAL A 43 0.49 4.67 4.19
C VAL A 43 0.57 5.27 2.78
N PRO A 44 -0.57 5.58 2.13
CA PRO A 44 -0.58 6.12 0.79
C PRO A 44 -0.04 7.56 0.74
N GLN A 45 0.60 7.92 -0.37
CA GLN A 45 1.18 9.26 -0.57
C GLN A 45 0.12 10.37 -0.65
N ARG A 46 -1.11 10.03 -1.06
CA ARG A 46 -2.28 10.90 -0.96
C ARG A 46 -3.37 10.08 -0.31
N CYS A 47 -3.84 10.49 0.86
CA CYS A 47 -5.12 10.04 1.38
C CYS A 47 -6.18 10.68 0.49
N GLN A 48 -6.99 9.87 -0.19
CA GLN A 48 -8.22 10.37 -0.79
C GLN A 48 -9.15 10.64 0.41
N ILE A 49 -9.07 11.86 0.96
CA ILE A 49 -10.05 12.31 1.93
C ILE A 49 -11.35 12.41 1.16
N ASP A 50 -12.22 11.46 1.40
CA ASP A 50 -13.58 11.48 0.86
C ASP A 50 -14.35 12.51 1.68
N TRP A 51 -14.42 13.75 1.18
CA TRP A 51 -15.08 14.86 1.87
C TRP A 51 -16.59 14.67 1.97
N ASP A 52 -17.16 13.73 1.19
CA ASP A 52 -18.58 13.39 1.20
C ASP A 52 -18.94 12.31 2.24
N TYR A 53 -17.96 11.77 2.98
CA TYR A 53 -18.19 10.78 4.03
C TYR A 53 -18.41 11.50 5.38
N PRO A 54 -19.64 11.52 5.94
CA PRO A 54 -19.96 12.31 7.13
C PRO A 54 -19.48 11.57 8.39
N VAL A 55 -18.17 11.51 8.60
CA VAL A 55 -17.58 11.04 9.86
C VAL A 55 -16.76 12.16 10.47
N THR A 56 -17.14 12.53 11.69
CA THR A 56 -16.35 13.42 12.53
C THR A 56 -15.17 12.63 13.11
N VAL A 57 -14.08 13.33 13.44
CA VAL A 57 -12.85 12.72 14.03
C VAL A 57 -13.18 11.86 15.26
N TRP A 58 -14.28 12.17 15.96
CA TRP A 58 -14.80 11.45 17.11
C TRP A 58 -15.24 10.00 16.82
N ASN A 59 -15.50 9.64 15.56
CA ASN A 59 -15.96 8.31 15.16
C ASN A 59 -14.83 7.37 14.68
N VAL A 60 -13.56 7.79 14.75
CA VAL A 60 -12.41 7.05 14.18
C VAL A 60 -11.43 6.55 15.26
N VAL A 61 -11.88 6.39 16.52
CA VAL A 61 -11.07 5.81 17.62
C VAL A 61 -11.78 4.63 18.25
#